data_AF-A0A3C1DX97-F1
#
_entry.id   AF-A0A3C1DX97-F1
#
_cell.length_a   1.000
_cell.length_b   1.000
_cell.length_c   1.000
_cell.angle_alpha   90.00
_cell.angle_beta   90.00
_cell.angle_gamma   90.00
#
_symmetry.space_group_name_H-M   'P 1'
#
loop_
_entity.id
_entity.type
_entity.pdbx_description
1 polymer ?
#
loop_
_entity_poly.entity_id
_entity_poly.type
_entity_poly.pdbx_seq_one_letter_code
_entity_poly.pdbx_strand_id
1 'polypeptide(L)'
;LAVTGDPRDDVLSRGTPSERTERARAAIFSALGLGQTASRIVLFAPTWRDGELDPGLPSAAHWRQIDEYLQSSESLLVLRPHPHSLGDYRSGADSSDRIMLLDSSMLTDVTPILPAVDVLVTDYSSIAFDYSLTGGPILFLAPDEETYTESRGLYEPYREFSGAREVRSWPALLDQLERLDTDGRWATEVRRHTADLATRHFAFHDGRNTERVYSEILRRLKAPQ
;
A
#
# COMPACT_ATOMS: atom_id res chain seq x y z
N LEU A 1 24.70 1.16 15.35
CA LEU A 1 24.08 2.10 14.37
C LEU A 1 23.17 3.07 15.12
N ALA A 2 22.95 4.28 14.60
CA ALA A 2 21.94 5.18 15.14
C ALA A 2 20.59 4.91 14.45
N VAL A 3 19.53 4.74 15.24
CA VAL A 3 18.16 4.59 14.73
C VAL A 3 17.53 5.98 14.67
N THR A 4 17.17 6.44 13.47
CA THR A 4 16.67 7.82 13.23
C THR A 4 15.33 7.88 12.49
N GLY A 5 14.79 6.73 12.09
CA GLY A 5 13.59 6.63 11.24
C GLY A 5 13.90 6.89 9.77
N ASP A 6 12.85 6.88 8.93
CA ASP A 6 12.96 7.19 7.50
C ASP A 6 12.38 8.59 7.23
N PRO A 7 13.20 9.54 6.72
CA PRO A 7 12.75 10.88 6.33
C PRO A 7 11.55 10.91 5.37
N ARG A 8 11.37 9.88 4.52
CA ARG A 8 10.26 9.84 3.54
C ARG A 8 8.89 9.80 4.22
N ASP A 9 8.81 9.16 5.38
CA ASP A 9 7.54 8.95 6.10
C ASP A 9 7.11 10.17 6.90
N ASP A 10 7.97 11.20 7.03
CA ASP A 10 7.62 12.43 7.75
C ASP A 10 6.37 13.08 7.17
N VAL A 11 6.14 12.95 5.85
CA VAL A 11 4.96 13.48 5.16
C VAL A 11 3.65 12.91 5.73
N LEU A 12 3.67 11.68 6.24
CA LEU A 12 2.50 10.98 6.81
C LEU A 12 2.05 11.56 8.15
N SER A 13 2.85 12.42 8.78
CA SER A 13 2.54 13.03 10.08
C SER A 13 2.28 14.54 10.01
N ARG A 14 2.43 15.17 8.84
CA ARG A 14 2.32 16.64 8.69
C ARG A 14 0.88 17.12 8.77
N GLY A 15 0.54 17.98 9.73
CA GLY A 15 -0.81 18.55 9.90
C GLY A 15 -1.78 17.58 10.55
N THR A 16 -3.07 17.92 10.59
CA THR A 16 -4.13 17.09 11.17
C THR A 16 -4.47 15.89 10.27
N PRO A 17 -5.10 14.82 10.80
CA PRO A 17 -5.52 13.68 9.98
C PRO A 17 -6.36 14.08 8.75
N SER A 18 -7.33 14.98 8.93
CA SER A 18 -8.20 15.45 7.83
C SER A 18 -7.42 16.20 6.76
N GLU A 19 -6.48 17.08 7.14
CA GLU A 19 -5.65 17.79 6.17
C GLU A 19 -4.71 16.86 5.41
N ARG A 20 -4.22 15.79 6.05
CA ARG A 20 -3.40 14.78 5.38
C ARG A 20 -4.20 14.03 4.33
N THR A 21 -5.38 13.54 4.70
CA THR A 21 -6.28 12.84 3.78
C THR A 21 -6.70 13.75 2.63
N GLU A 22 -7.08 15.01 2.88
CA GLU A 22 -7.47 15.94 1.80
C GLU A 22 -6.33 16.19 0.81
N ARG A 23 -5.11 16.49 1.30
CA ARG A 23 -3.95 16.69 0.43
C ARG A 23 -3.60 15.43 -0.37
N ALA A 24 -3.64 14.27 0.28
CA ALA A 24 -3.36 12.99 -0.34
C ALA A 24 -4.40 12.67 -1.43
N ARG A 25 -5.69 12.90 -1.16
CA ARG A 25 -6.78 12.70 -2.14
C ARG A 25 -6.60 13.62 -3.32
N ALA A 26 -6.38 14.92 -3.08
CA ALA A 26 -6.12 15.88 -4.14
C ALA A 26 -4.94 15.46 -5.04
N ALA A 27 -3.85 14.94 -4.45
CA ALA A 27 -2.70 14.44 -5.20
C ALA A 27 -3.05 13.22 -6.08
N ILE A 28 -3.81 12.25 -5.57
CA ILE A 28 -4.28 11.09 -6.36
C ILE A 28 -5.14 11.54 -7.53
N PHE A 29 -6.21 12.31 -7.26
CA PHE A 29 -7.15 12.72 -8.29
C PHE A 29 -6.50 13.65 -9.33
N SER A 30 -5.59 14.52 -8.92
CA SER A 30 -4.79 15.35 -9.84
C SER A 30 -3.88 14.51 -10.73
N ALA A 31 -3.21 13.49 -10.18
CA ALA A 31 -2.34 12.62 -10.97
C ALA A 31 -3.13 11.78 -11.99
N LEU A 32 -4.34 11.36 -11.61
CA LEU A 32 -5.23 10.57 -12.47
C LEU A 32 -6.07 11.42 -13.44
N GLY A 33 -6.06 12.74 -13.32
CA GLY A 33 -6.89 13.63 -14.15
C GLY A 33 -8.40 13.48 -13.90
N LEU A 34 -8.80 13.10 -12.68
CA LEU A 34 -10.18 12.81 -12.30
C LEU A 34 -10.76 13.89 -11.37
N GLY A 35 -12.09 14.04 -11.37
CA GLY A 35 -12.79 14.73 -10.29
C GLY A 35 -12.84 13.89 -9.01
N GLN A 36 -12.95 14.51 -7.84
CA GLN A 36 -13.04 13.81 -6.54
C GLN A 36 -14.43 13.14 -6.35
N THR A 37 -14.70 12.05 -7.06
CA THR A 37 -16.03 11.42 -7.12
C THR A 37 -16.14 10.09 -6.37
N ALA A 38 -15.01 9.44 -6.06
CA ALA A 38 -15.03 8.13 -5.41
C ALA A 38 -15.09 8.24 -3.88
N SER A 39 -15.98 7.47 -3.25
CA SER A 39 -16.15 7.44 -1.80
C SER A 39 -15.00 6.71 -1.10
N ARG A 40 -14.43 5.69 -1.76
CA ARG A 40 -13.36 4.84 -1.22
C ARG A 40 -12.25 4.60 -2.25
N ILE A 41 -11.00 4.58 -1.80
CA ILE A 41 -9.81 4.29 -2.62
C ILE A 41 -9.16 3.00 -2.12
N VAL A 42 -9.10 1.99 -2.99
CA VAL A 42 -8.32 0.76 -2.77
C VAL A 42 -7.06 0.87 -3.61
N LEU A 43 -5.88 0.81 -2.97
CA LEU A 43 -4.60 0.82 -3.68
C LEU A 43 -4.09 -0.61 -3.83
N PHE A 44 -3.86 -1.07 -5.05
CA PHE A 44 -3.15 -2.32 -5.32
C PHE A 44 -1.71 -2.04 -5.75
N ALA A 45 -0.75 -2.40 -4.90
CA ALA A 45 0.67 -2.12 -5.11
C ALA A 45 1.51 -3.42 -4.95
N PRO A 46 1.58 -4.27 -5.99
CA PRO A 46 2.33 -5.52 -5.95
C PRO A 46 3.84 -5.30 -6.09
N THR A 47 4.62 -6.27 -5.63
CA THR A 47 6.09 -6.28 -5.74
C THR A 47 6.52 -6.66 -7.16
N TRP A 48 7.62 -6.08 -7.63
CA TRP A 48 8.22 -6.50 -8.90
C TRP A 48 8.81 -7.92 -8.81
N ARG A 49 8.57 -8.75 -9.84
CA ARG A 49 9.06 -10.14 -9.92
C ARG A 49 10.32 -10.31 -10.77
N ASP A 50 11.25 -9.36 -10.71
CA ASP A 50 12.56 -9.43 -11.38
C ASP A 50 12.53 -9.80 -12.88
N GLY A 51 11.50 -9.36 -13.61
CA GLY A 51 11.34 -9.67 -15.04
C GLY A 51 10.46 -10.88 -15.35
N GLU A 52 9.76 -11.42 -14.36
CA GLU A 52 8.62 -12.34 -14.55
C GLU A 52 7.28 -11.60 -14.59
N LEU A 53 6.25 -12.25 -15.13
CA LEU A 53 4.88 -11.76 -15.08
C LEU A 53 4.38 -11.72 -13.62
N ASP A 54 3.64 -10.66 -13.26
CA ASP A 54 3.00 -10.60 -11.94
C ASP A 54 1.87 -11.64 -11.83
N PRO A 55 1.99 -12.65 -10.95
CA PRO A 55 0.92 -13.62 -10.73
C PRO A 55 -0.31 -13.01 -10.03
N GLY A 56 -0.16 -11.84 -9.42
CA GLY A 56 -1.25 -11.03 -8.87
C GLY A 56 -2.05 -10.28 -9.93
N LEU A 57 -1.64 -10.27 -11.20
CA LEU A 57 -2.39 -9.62 -12.28
C LEU A 57 -3.75 -10.31 -12.48
N PRO A 58 -4.88 -9.58 -12.44
CA PRO A 58 -6.19 -10.17 -12.69
C PRO A 58 -6.32 -10.75 -14.10
N SER A 59 -7.04 -11.87 -14.21
CA SER A 59 -7.56 -12.36 -15.49
C SER A 59 -8.73 -11.50 -15.96
N ALA A 60 -9.14 -11.63 -17.22
CA ALA A 60 -10.35 -10.98 -17.73
C ALA A 60 -11.63 -11.34 -16.96
N ALA A 61 -11.70 -12.53 -16.35
CA ALA A 61 -12.81 -12.90 -15.48
C ALA A 61 -12.73 -12.17 -14.12
N HIS A 62 -11.54 -12.06 -13.55
CA HIS A 62 -11.33 -11.33 -12.30
C HIS A 62 -11.55 -9.82 -12.48
N TRP A 63 -11.16 -9.22 -13.60
CA TRP A 63 -11.45 -7.80 -13.87
C TRP A 63 -12.94 -7.49 -13.83
N ARG A 64 -13.79 -8.37 -14.38
CA ARG A 64 -15.25 -8.23 -14.29
C ARG A 64 -15.76 -8.27 -12.85
N GLN A 65 -15.26 -9.20 -12.04
CA GLN A 65 -15.64 -9.32 -10.63
C GLN A 65 -15.15 -8.12 -9.80
N ILE A 66 -13.94 -7.62 -10.08
CA ILE A 66 -13.40 -6.41 -9.47
C ILE A 66 -14.30 -5.23 -9.80
N ASP A 67 -14.67 -5.04 -11.07
CA ASP A 67 -15.56 -3.95 -11.48
C ASP A 67 -16.94 -4.03 -10.79
N GLU A 68 -17.56 -5.21 -10.73
CA GLU A 68 -18.82 -5.44 -10.00
C GLU A 68 -18.71 -5.04 -8.52
N TYR A 69 -17.61 -5.39 -7.85
CA TYR A 69 -17.33 -4.95 -6.47
C TYR A 69 -17.15 -3.43 -6.37
N LEU A 70 -16.36 -2.82 -7.26
CA LEU A 70 -16.07 -1.39 -7.22
C LEU A 70 -17.34 -0.55 -7.48
N GLN A 71 -18.25 -1.02 -8.34
CA GLN A 71 -19.54 -0.39 -8.56
C GLN A 71 -20.43 -0.47 -7.33
N SER A 72 -20.57 -1.64 -6.72
CA SER A 72 -21.46 -1.84 -5.57
C SER A 72 -20.96 -1.15 -4.29
N SER A 73 -19.65 -1.02 -4.12
CA SER A 73 -19.00 -0.37 -2.96
C SER A 73 -18.68 1.12 -3.17
N GLU A 74 -19.02 1.68 -4.34
CA GLU A 74 -18.62 3.04 -4.76
C GLU A 74 -17.12 3.33 -4.65
N SER A 75 -16.30 2.30 -4.86
CA SER A 75 -14.85 2.35 -4.71
C SER A 75 -14.13 2.68 -6.03
N LEU A 76 -12.89 3.13 -5.90
CA LEU A 76 -11.90 3.26 -6.97
C LEU A 76 -10.74 2.30 -6.67
N LEU A 77 -10.36 1.46 -7.63
CA LEU A 77 -9.12 0.69 -7.57
C LEU A 77 -8.02 1.48 -8.26
N VAL A 78 -6.98 1.83 -7.51
CA VAL A 78 -5.77 2.44 -8.04
C VAL A 78 -4.69 1.36 -8.15
N LEU A 79 -4.26 1.06 -9.37
CA LEU A 79 -3.18 0.13 -9.67
C LEU A 79 -1.85 0.88 -9.62
N ARG A 80 -0.92 0.38 -8.81
CA ARG A 80 0.43 0.91 -8.67
C ARG A 80 1.47 -0.19 -8.85
N PRO A 81 1.61 -0.76 -10.07
CA PRO A 81 2.68 -1.70 -10.35
C PRO A 81 4.04 -0.99 -10.30
N HIS A 82 5.10 -1.75 -10.09
CA HIS A 82 6.46 -1.23 -10.23
C HIS A 82 6.72 -0.86 -11.71
N PRO A 83 7.52 0.19 -12.02
CA PRO A 83 7.83 0.57 -13.41
C PRO A 83 8.49 -0.53 -14.26
N HIS A 84 8.99 -1.59 -13.63
CA HIS A 84 9.58 -2.76 -14.30
C HIS A 84 8.69 -4.00 -14.25
N SER A 85 7.48 -3.90 -13.68
CA SER A 85 6.52 -5.00 -13.67
C SER A 85 6.12 -5.37 -15.10
N LEU A 86 6.09 -6.67 -15.36
CA LEU A 86 5.57 -7.22 -16.61
C LEU A 86 4.10 -7.61 -16.42
N GLY A 87 3.31 -7.40 -17.47
CA GLY A 87 1.88 -7.68 -17.47
C GLY A 87 1.06 -6.49 -17.97
N ASP A 88 -0.14 -6.78 -18.44
CA ASP A 88 -1.05 -5.76 -18.96
C ASP A 88 -2.02 -5.27 -17.87
N TYR A 89 -1.52 -4.45 -16.94
CA TYR A 89 -2.36 -3.76 -15.95
C TYR A 89 -3.32 -2.76 -16.61
N ARG A 90 -2.98 -2.30 -17.82
CA ARG A 90 -3.80 -1.34 -18.57
C ARG A 90 -5.12 -1.96 -19.02
N SER A 91 -5.14 -3.26 -19.30
CA SER A 91 -6.38 -3.99 -19.59
C SER A 91 -7.48 -3.79 -18.54
N GLY A 92 -7.12 -3.66 -17.25
CA GLY A 92 -8.07 -3.35 -16.19
C GLY A 92 -8.61 -1.93 -16.31
N ALA A 93 -7.74 -0.95 -16.49
CA ALA A 93 -8.13 0.45 -16.63
C ALA A 93 -8.94 0.73 -17.91
N ASP A 94 -8.67 0.00 -18.99
CA ASP A 94 -9.45 0.08 -20.23
C ASP A 94 -10.84 -0.60 -20.10
N SER A 95 -11.05 -1.43 -19.06
CA SER A 95 -12.30 -2.16 -18.84
C SER A 95 -13.32 -1.47 -17.94
N SER A 96 -12.91 -0.49 -17.13
CA SER A 96 -13.78 0.22 -16.19
C SER A 96 -13.21 1.58 -15.78
N ASP A 97 -14.05 2.61 -15.74
CA ASP A 97 -13.71 3.94 -15.22
C ASP A 97 -13.42 3.95 -13.70
N ARG A 98 -13.63 2.82 -13.01
CA ARG A 98 -13.31 2.65 -11.58
C ARG A 98 -11.96 1.98 -11.34
N ILE A 99 -11.23 1.62 -12.39
CA ILE A 99 -9.90 1.02 -12.31
C ILE A 99 -8.92 1.99 -12.94
N MET A 100 -7.96 2.49 -12.16
CA MET A 100 -7.05 3.55 -12.60
C MET A 100 -5.60 3.12 -12.45
N LEU A 101 -4.82 3.23 -13.51
CA LEU A 101 -3.38 2.99 -13.47
C LEU A 101 -2.65 4.26 -13.04
N LEU A 102 -2.03 4.23 -11.86
CA LEU A 102 -1.17 5.30 -11.35
C LEU A 102 0.29 4.97 -11.62
N ASP A 103 0.76 5.32 -12.82
CA ASP A 103 2.13 5.05 -13.24
C ASP A 103 3.18 5.89 -12.48
N SER A 104 4.40 5.37 -12.35
CA SER A 104 5.52 6.05 -11.70
C SER A 104 5.91 7.40 -12.31
N SER A 105 5.59 7.61 -13.58
CA SER A 105 5.74 8.89 -14.27
C SER A 105 4.72 9.94 -13.87
N MET A 106 3.52 9.53 -13.41
CA MET A 106 2.48 10.45 -12.93
C MET A 106 2.74 10.89 -11.49
N LEU A 107 3.20 9.94 -10.68
CA LEU A 107 3.55 10.16 -9.28
C LEU A 107 4.77 9.32 -8.94
N THR A 108 5.92 9.96 -8.72
CA THR A 108 7.17 9.23 -8.45
C THR A 108 7.15 8.57 -7.09
N ASP A 109 6.75 9.32 -6.05
CA ASP A 109 6.67 8.83 -4.68
C ASP A 109 5.21 8.63 -4.27
N VAL A 110 4.89 7.41 -3.82
CA VAL A 110 3.54 7.02 -3.40
C VAL A 110 3.28 7.36 -1.94
N THR A 111 4.32 7.54 -1.11
CA THR A 111 4.15 7.78 0.33
C THR A 111 3.22 8.97 0.64
N PRO A 112 3.30 10.13 -0.04
CA PRO A 112 2.40 11.25 0.21
C PRO A 112 0.91 10.96 -0.02
N ILE A 113 0.54 9.95 -0.81
CA ILE A 113 -0.86 9.61 -1.10
C ILE A 113 -1.46 8.57 -0.15
N LEU A 114 -0.63 7.87 0.62
CA LEU A 114 -1.07 6.82 1.54
C LEU A 114 -2.18 7.26 2.51
N PRO A 115 -2.21 8.51 3.05
CA PRO A 115 -3.30 8.96 3.93
C PRO A 115 -4.70 9.04 3.29
N ALA A 116 -4.79 8.92 1.95
CA ALA A 116 -6.04 8.90 1.21
C ALA A 116 -6.51 7.49 0.83
N VAL A 117 -5.66 6.49 1.02
CA VAL A 117 -5.96 5.10 0.70
C VAL A 117 -6.77 4.52 1.86
N ASP A 118 -7.95 3.98 1.55
CA ASP A 118 -8.84 3.37 2.54
C ASP A 118 -8.50 1.90 2.79
N VAL A 119 -7.94 1.21 1.78
CA VAL A 119 -7.41 -0.15 1.90
C VAL A 119 -6.18 -0.28 1.01
N LEU A 120 -5.08 -0.77 1.58
CA LEU A 120 -3.92 -1.21 0.81
C LEU A 120 -4.05 -2.70 0.53
N VAL A 121 -3.92 -3.09 -0.74
CA VAL A 121 -3.69 -4.46 -1.20
C VAL A 121 -2.26 -4.54 -1.69
N THR A 122 -1.48 -5.45 -1.13
CA THR A 122 -0.09 -5.67 -1.54
C THR A 122 0.28 -7.14 -1.37
N ASP A 123 1.54 -7.49 -1.57
CA ASP A 123 2.09 -8.85 -1.44
C ASP A 123 3.27 -8.84 -0.47
N TYR A 124 4.51 -8.73 -0.96
CA TYR A 124 5.76 -8.76 -0.21
C TYR A 124 6.41 -7.37 -0.12
N SER A 125 5.68 -6.32 -0.50
CA SER A 125 6.24 -4.98 -0.67
C SER A 125 6.43 -4.27 0.67
N SER A 126 7.53 -3.53 0.79
CA SER A 126 7.79 -2.69 1.96
C SER A 126 6.79 -1.54 2.13
N ILE A 127 5.98 -1.25 1.10
CA ILE A 127 4.89 -0.26 1.20
C ILE A 127 3.89 -0.60 2.33
N ALA A 128 3.77 -1.88 2.70
CA ALA A 128 2.97 -2.30 3.86
C ALA A 128 3.46 -1.64 5.15
N PHE A 129 4.77 -1.50 5.34
CA PHE A 129 5.34 -0.82 6.50
C PHE A 129 5.02 0.67 6.47
N ASP A 130 5.27 1.37 5.36
CA ASP A 130 5.01 2.82 5.27
C ASP A 130 3.51 3.13 5.47
N TYR A 131 2.63 2.35 4.83
CA TYR A 131 1.18 2.50 4.97
C TYR A 131 0.71 2.14 6.38
N SER A 132 1.44 1.29 7.12
CA SER A 132 1.07 0.95 8.49
C SER A 132 1.03 2.16 9.43
N LEU A 133 1.84 3.19 9.16
CA LEU A 133 1.83 4.47 9.88
C LEU A 133 0.51 5.25 9.72
N THR A 134 -0.31 4.93 8.72
CA THR A 134 -1.65 5.52 8.53
C THR A 134 -2.72 4.89 9.42
N GLY A 135 -2.50 3.66 9.90
CA GLY A 135 -3.50 2.85 10.61
C GLY A 135 -4.62 2.27 9.72
N GLY A 136 -4.49 2.38 8.39
CA GLY A 136 -5.41 1.80 7.43
C GLY A 136 -5.32 0.26 7.33
N PRO A 137 -6.38 -0.44 6.89
CA PRO A 137 -6.34 -1.89 6.71
C PRO A 137 -5.41 -2.28 5.54
N ILE A 138 -4.65 -3.36 5.75
CA ILE A 138 -3.78 -3.98 4.73
C ILE A 138 -4.29 -5.39 4.47
N LEU A 139 -4.50 -5.72 3.19
CA LEU A 139 -4.81 -7.07 2.72
C LEU A 139 -3.67 -7.58 1.83
N PHE A 140 -3.43 -8.89 1.86
CA PHE A 140 -2.26 -9.51 1.22
C PHE A 140 -2.68 -10.49 0.12
N LEU A 141 -2.34 -10.19 -1.13
CA LEU A 141 -2.55 -11.06 -2.29
C LEU A 141 -1.22 -11.68 -2.72
N ALA A 142 -0.95 -12.90 -2.29
CA ALA A 142 0.31 -13.61 -2.49
C ALA A 142 0.09 -14.97 -3.19
N PRO A 143 -0.25 -14.97 -4.49
CA PRO A 143 -0.50 -16.20 -5.25
C PRO A 143 0.73 -17.11 -5.39
N ASP A 144 1.94 -16.55 -5.19
CA ASP A 144 3.24 -17.17 -5.43
C ASP A 144 4.13 -17.20 -4.18
N GLU A 145 3.55 -17.16 -2.98
CA GLU A 145 4.26 -17.05 -1.69
C GLU A 145 5.42 -18.03 -1.55
N GLU A 146 5.15 -19.31 -1.84
CA GLU A 146 6.11 -20.40 -1.70
C GLU A 146 7.33 -20.14 -2.58
N THR A 147 7.10 -19.88 -3.87
CA THR A 147 8.17 -19.60 -4.85
C THR A 147 8.90 -18.28 -4.57
N TYR A 148 8.19 -17.24 -4.16
CA TYR A 148 8.81 -15.95 -3.82
C TYR A 148 9.72 -16.09 -2.60
N THR A 149 9.26 -16.79 -1.55
CA THR A 149 10.03 -16.99 -0.31
C THR A 149 11.28 -17.83 -0.56
N GLU A 150 11.19 -18.87 -1.38
CA GLU A 150 12.34 -19.72 -1.73
C GLU A 150 13.41 -18.98 -2.53
N SER A 151 13.01 -18.08 -3.43
CA SER A 151 13.92 -17.40 -4.36
C SER A 151 14.54 -16.12 -3.79
N ARG A 152 13.77 -15.31 -3.08
CA ARG A 152 14.17 -13.97 -2.60
C ARG A 152 14.48 -13.93 -1.11
N GLY A 153 13.85 -14.83 -0.34
CA GLY A 153 13.82 -14.74 1.11
C GLY A 153 12.99 -13.56 1.61
N LEU A 154 12.64 -13.61 2.90
CA LEU A 154 11.92 -12.55 3.59
C LEU A 154 12.62 -12.24 4.92
N TYR A 155 12.50 -11.01 5.39
CA TYR A 155 13.13 -10.57 6.66
C TYR A 155 12.49 -11.23 7.89
N GLU A 156 11.20 -11.57 7.80
CA GLU A 156 10.44 -12.31 8.80
C GLU A 156 9.59 -13.39 8.09
N PRO A 157 9.10 -14.42 8.81
CA PRO A 157 8.18 -15.38 8.21
C PRO A 157 6.97 -14.68 7.59
N TYR A 158 6.62 -15.01 6.34
CA TYR A 158 5.56 -14.30 5.62
C TYR A 158 4.24 -14.27 6.40
N ARG A 159 3.91 -15.38 7.04
CA ARG A 159 2.74 -15.52 7.90
C ARG A 159 2.71 -14.52 9.07
N GLU A 160 3.86 -14.10 9.59
CA GLU A 160 3.96 -13.05 10.62
C GLU A 160 3.77 -11.66 10.00
N PHE A 161 4.38 -11.42 8.83
CA PHE A 161 4.23 -10.18 8.07
C PHE A 161 2.79 -9.91 7.64
N SER A 162 2.10 -10.91 7.09
CA SER A 162 0.70 -10.83 6.66
C SER A 162 -0.31 -10.93 7.82
N GLY A 163 0.16 -11.44 8.96
CA GLY A 163 -0.65 -11.86 10.09
C GLY A 163 -1.57 -13.02 9.77
N ALA A 164 -1.10 -13.97 8.95
CA ALA A 164 -1.77 -15.20 8.54
C ALA A 164 -3.12 -14.98 7.84
N ARG A 165 -3.21 -13.91 7.04
CA ARG A 165 -4.43 -13.50 6.31
C ARG A 165 -4.20 -13.33 4.82
N GLU A 166 -3.05 -13.74 4.31
CA GLU A 166 -2.76 -13.78 2.88
C GLU A 166 -3.75 -14.66 2.12
N VAL A 167 -4.10 -14.23 0.91
CA VAL A 167 -4.92 -14.98 -0.03
C VAL A 167 -4.17 -15.14 -1.34
N ARG A 168 -4.54 -16.18 -2.10
CA ARG A 168 -3.86 -16.54 -3.36
C ARG A 168 -4.66 -16.19 -4.61
N SER A 169 -5.80 -15.50 -4.47
CA SER A 169 -6.67 -15.18 -5.60
C SER A 169 -7.52 -13.92 -5.37
N TRP A 170 -7.92 -13.29 -6.47
CA TRP A 170 -8.81 -12.13 -6.45
C TRP A 170 -10.19 -12.41 -5.84
N PRO A 171 -10.88 -13.53 -6.13
CA PRO A 171 -12.14 -13.83 -5.46
C PRO A 171 -12.02 -13.84 -3.94
N ALA A 172 -10.99 -14.51 -3.40
CA ALA A 172 -10.75 -14.54 -1.95
C ALA A 172 -10.37 -13.16 -1.38
N LEU A 173 -9.70 -12.32 -2.17
CA LEU A 173 -9.39 -10.94 -1.78
C LEU A 173 -10.65 -10.07 -1.75
N LEU A 174 -11.54 -10.21 -2.74
CA LEU A 174 -12.82 -9.51 -2.79
C LEU A 174 -13.70 -9.89 -1.59
N ASP A 175 -13.71 -11.17 -1.19
CA ASP A 175 -14.38 -11.62 0.04
C ASP A 175 -13.81 -10.91 1.28
N GLN A 176 -12.48 -10.74 1.38
CA GLN A 176 -11.87 -10.01 2.49
C GLN A 176 -12.22 -8.53 2.48
N LEU A 177 -12.30 -7.91 1.31
CA LEU A 177 -12.70 -6.52 1.13
C LEU A 177 -14.15 -6.31 1.56
N GLU A 178 -15.09 -7.17 1.15
CA GLU A 178 -16.49 -7.12 1.58
C GLU A 178 -16.63 -7.31 3.11
N ARG A 179 -15.81 -8.21 3.69
CA ARG A 179 -15.79 -8.43 5.13
C ARG A 179 -15.30 -7.23 5.93
N LEU A 180 -14.46 -6.34 5.36
CA LEU A 180 -14.08 -5.11 6.06
C LEU A 180 -15.28 -4.21 6.35
N ASP A 181 -16.33 -4.30 5.53
CA ASP A 181 -17.53 -3.47 5.66
C ASP A 181 -18.64 -4.17 6.44
N THR A 182 -18.70 -5.50 6.35
CA THR A 182 -19.80 -6.31 6.90
C THR A 182 -19.47 -6.97 8.24
N ASP A 183 -18.19 -7.12 8.60
CA ASP A 183 -17.73 -7.75 9.84
C ASP A 183 -16.80 -6.81 10.63
N GLY A 184 -17.37 -6.10 11.61
CA GLY A 184 -16.61 -5.17 12.45
C GLY A 184 -15.50 -5.83 13.27
N ARG A 185 -15.60 -7.13 13.60
CA ARG A 185 -14.51 -7.84 14.29
C ARG A 185 -13.35 -8.07 13.34
N TRP A 186 -13.63 -8.49 12.11
CA TRP A 186 -12.62 -8.61 11.06
C TRP A 186 -11.93 -7.28 10.78
N ALA A 187 -12.69 -6.20 10.59
CA ALA A 187 -12.13 -4.87 10.37
C ALA A 187 -11.21 -4.41 11.51
N THR A 188 -11.61 -4.69 12.77
CA THR A 188 -10.80 -4.40 13.96
C THR A 188 -9.52 -5.23 13.97
N GLU A 189 -9.61 -6.51 13.64
CA GLU A 189 -8.46 -7.42 13.62
C GLU A 189 -7.43 -7.01 12.56
N VAL A 190 -7.87 -6.67 11.35
CA VAL A 190 -7.01 -6.22 10.25
C VAL A 190 -6.30 -4.92 10.63
N ARG A 191 -7.02 -3.93 11.17
CA ARG A 191 -6.40 -2.66 11.62
C ARG A 191 -5.45 -2.84 12.80
N ARG A 192 -5.76 -3.76 13.72
CA ARG A 192 -4.85 -4.10 14.83
C ARG A 192 -3.54 -4.66 14.31
N HIS A 193 -3.58 -5.52 13.28
CA HIS A 193 -2.37 -6.01 12.64
C HIS A 193 -1.56 -4.90 11.97
N THR A 194 -2.22 -4.00 11.25
CA THR A 194 -1.55 -2.81 10.71
C THR A 194 -0.83 -2.03 11.83
N ALA A 195 -1.51 -1.75 12.95
CA ALA A 195 -0.91 -1.04 14.06
C ALA A 195 0.29 -1.79 14.68
N ASP A 196 0.23 -3.12 14.72
CA ASP A 196 1.32 -3.98 15.16
C ASP A 196 2.53 -3.90 14.22
N LEU A 197 2.32 -3.96 12.90
CA LEU A 197 3.39 -3.75 11.90
C LEU A 197 4.09 -2.41 12.13
N ALA A 198 3.32 -1.34 12.34
CA ALA A 198 3.86 -0.01 12.59
C ALA A 198 4.69 0.02 13.89
N THR A 199 4.18 -0.59 14.95
CA THR A 199 4.83 -0.61 16.27
C THR A 199 6.13 -1.42 16.26
N ARG A 200 6.16 -2.55 15.53
CA ARG A 200 7.34 -3.42 15.46
C ARG A 200 8.46 -2.83 14.59
N HIS A 201 8.11 -2.09 13.54
CA HIS A 201 9.07 -1.65 12.52
C HIS A 201 9.48 -0.19 12.62
N PHE A 202 8.67 0.66 13.25
CA PHE A 202 8.98 2.09 13.40
C PHE A 202 9.25 2.47 14.85
N ALA A 203 10.49 2.90 15.11
CA ALA A 203 10.87 3.50 16.38
C ALA A 203 10.24 4.89 16.59
N PHE A 204 9.84 5.58 15.51
CA PHE A 204 9.33 6.94 15.54
C PHE A 204 8.12 7.11 14.63
N HIS A 205 7.11 7.82 15.13
CA HIS A 205 5.79 8.00 14.49
C HIS A 205 5.38 9.49 14.43
N ASP A 206 6.30 10.40 14.72
CA ASP A 206 6.02 11.84 14.91
C ASP A 206 6.40 12.71 13.71
N GLY A 207 6.87 12.08 12.63
CA GLY A 207 7.32 12.74 11.40
C GLY A 207 8.48 13.71 11.58
N ARG A 208 9.39 13.42 12.50
CA ARG A 208 10.63 14.17 12.73
C ARG A 208 11.88 13.38 12.34
N ASN A 209 11.77 12.38 11.47
CA ASN A 209 12.87 11.51 11.08
C ASN A 209 13.95 12.31 10.34
N THR A 210 13.58 13.25 9.46
CA THR A 210 14.51 14.16 8.78
C THR A 210 15.37 14.93 9.78
N GLU A 211 14.74 15.48 10.83
CA GLU A 211 15.43 16.24 11.87
C GLU A 211 16.41 15.36 12.66
N ARG A 212 16.00 14.12 12.98
CA ARG A 212 16.86 13.14 13.67
C ARG A 212 18.08 12.78 12.83
N VAL A 213 17.87 12.45 11.55
CA VAL A 213 18.95 12.13 10.61
C VAL A 213 19.93 13.31 10.51
N TYR A 214 19.41 14.51 10.31
CA TYR A 214 20.23 15.73 10.22
C TYR A 214 21.03 15.98 11.49
N SER A 215 20.40 15.85 12.66
CA SER A 215 21.05 16.03 13.96
C SER A 215 22.18 15.01 14.18
N GLU A 216 21.97 13.76 13.77
CA GLU A 216 22.98 12.71 13.87
C GLU A 216 24.17 12.96 12.94
N ILE A 217 23.94 13.45 11.71
CA ILE A 217 25.01 13.87 10.79
C ILE A 217 25.86 14.97 11.43
N LEU A 218 25.22 16.03 11.95
CA LEU A 218 25.93 17.13 12.61
C LEU A 218 26.73 16.67 13.83
N ARG A 219 26.18 15.76 14.62
CA ARG A 219 26.85 15.20 15.81
C ARG A 219 28.14 14.47 15.42
N ARG A 220 28.11 13.67 14.35
CA ARG A 220 29.28 12.91 13.88
C ARG A 220 30.35 13.79 13.26
N LEU A 221 29.97 14.84 12.53
CA LEU A 221 30.92 15.80 11.97
C LEU A 221 31.67 16.59 13.04
N LYS A 222 31.08 16.75 14.24
CA LYS A 222 31.68 17.47 15.37
C LYS A 222 32.47 16.55 16.33
N ALA A 223 32.36 15.24 16.20
CA ALA A 223 33.09 14.32 17.05
C ALA A 223 34.57 14.31 16.65
N PRO A 224 35.53 14.46 17.59
CA PRO A 224 36.94 14.24 17.27
C PRO A 224 37.14 12.81 16.75
N GLN A 225 37.96 12.66 15.71
CA GLN A 225 38.32 11.34 15.14
C GLN A 225 39.04 10.46 16.15
#